data_AF-A0A448XE34-F1
#
_entry.id   AF-A0A448XE34-F1
#
_cell.length_a   1.000
_cell.length_b   1.000
_cell.length_c   1.000
_cell.angle_alpha   90.00
_cell.angle_beta   90.00
_cell.angle_gamma   90.00
#
_symmetry.space_group_name_H-M   'P 1'
#
loop_
_entity.id
_entity.type
_entity.pdbx_description
1 polymer ?
#
loop_
_entity_poly.entity_id
_entity_poly.type
_entity_poly.pdbx_seq_one_letter_code
_entity_poly.pdbx_strand_id
1 'polypeptide(L)'
;MTKLTDDAGYDTGETSQGLRIAPPEAPVTGYMFGKGVYFADMVSKSANYCFTCSSSPEGMLLLCEVALGRMHQCNCANGQPLSSKFDSRKGCGTNIPDSATHYTSGENVVYPIGKPIVSSSNSNLFYNEYIVYNTSQIKQKYLIRFRSKFNH
;
A
#
# COMPACT_ATOMS: atom_id res chain seq x y z
N MET A 1 3.92 0.80 0.76
CA MET A 1 3.79 1.16 2.18
C MET A 1 2.41 0.77 2.69
N THR A 2 2.31 0.32 3.93
CA THR A 2 1.04 -0.03 4.61
C THR A 2 0.93 0.73 5.94
N LYS A 3 -0.30 0.95 6.39
CA LYS A 3 -0.67 1.61 7.65
C LYS A 3 -0.27 0.75 8.88
N LEU A 4 0.18 1.40 9.94
CA LEU A 4 0.03 0.96 11.34
C LEU A 4 -0.65 2.12 12.07
N THR A 5 -1.69 1.85 12.83
CA THR A 5 -2.32 2.88 13.69
C THR A 5 -1.86 2.67 15.12
N ASP A 6 -1.12 3.64 15.66
CA ASP A 6 -1.08 3.83 17.10
C ASP A 6 -2.42 4.44 17.50
N ASP A 7 -3.30 3.62 18.06
CA ASP A 7 -4.38 4.12 18.90
C ASP A 7 -3.77 4.37 20.29
N ALA A 8 -3.94 5.57 20.81
CA ALA A 8 -3.32 6.00 22.06
C ALA A 8 -3.90 5.21 23.24
N GLY A 9 -3.23 4.13 23.60
CA GLY A 9 -3.51 3.31 24.78
C GLY A 9 -2.68 2.04 24.68
N TYR A 10 -1.60 1.96 25.46
CA TYR A 10 -0.75 0.79 25.68
C TYR A 10 -1.35 -0.55 25.16
N ASP A 11 -1.05 -0.89 23.90
CA ASP A 11 -1.13 -2.26 23.43
C ASP A 11 0.00 -2.51 22.43
N THR A 12 1.08 -3.10 22.93
CA THR A 12 2.22 -3.61 22.16
C THR A 12 1.86 -4.84 21.31
N GLY A 13 0.61 -4.94 20.83
CA GLY A 13 0.05 -6.14 20.19
C GLY A 13 0.35 -6.26 18.70
N GLU A 14 0.33 -5.16 17.93
CA GLU A 14 0.44 -5.21 16.47
C GLU A 14 1.86 -5.47 15.95
N THR A 15 2.89 -5.19 16.76
CA THR A 15 4.29 -5.48 16.41
C THR A 15 4.66 -6.95 16.63
N SER A 16 3.88 -7.71 17.41
CA SER A 16 4.17 -9.13 17.71
C SER A 16 3.51 -10.12 16.74
N GLN A 17 2.48 -9.71 15.97
CA GLN A 17 1.69 -10.61 15.13
C GLN A 17 1.68 -10.27 13.62
N GLY A 18 2.42 -9.25 13.18
CA GLY A 18 2.51 -8.88 11.77
C GLY A 18 1.22 -8.27 11.19
N LEU A 19 1.22 -7.96 9.89
CA LEU A 19 0.05 -7.40 9.18
C LEU A 19 -1.06 -8.45 9.06
N ARG A 20 -2.31 -8.05 9.34
CA ARG A 20 -3.50 -8.92 9.25
C ARG A 20 -4.40 -8.51 8.07
N ILE A 21 -5.08 -9.49 7.48
CA ILE A 21 -6.16 -9.26 6.50
C ILE A 21 -7.48 -9.17 7.27
N ALA A 22 -8.37 -8.26 6.83
CA ALA A 22 -9.67 -8.08 7.46
C ALA A 22 -10.48 -9.40 7.48
N PRO A 23 -11.16 -9.72 8.60
CA PRO A 23 -11.92 -10.96 8.73
C PRO A 23 -13.12 -11.02 7.76
N PRO A 24 -13.65 -12.22 7.46
CA PRO A 24 -14.80 -12.41 6.57
C PRO A 24 -16.04 -11.61 6.98
N GLU A 25 -16.17 -11.30 8.27
CA GLU A 25 -17.33 -10.62 8.86
C GLU A 25 -17.27 -9.08 8.71
N ALA A 26 -16.10 -8.51 8.41
CA ALA A 26 -15.95 -7.05 8.33
C ALA A 26 -16.71 -6.46 7.11
N PRO A 27 -17.34 -5.28 7.22
CA PRO A 27 -18.01 -4.62 6.10
C PRO A 27 -17.07 -4.45 4.89
N VAL A 28 -17.57 -4.70 3.67
CA VAL A 28 -16.77 -4.59 2.43
C VAL A 28 -16.67 -3.13 1.94
N THR A 29 -17.33 -2.19 2.62
CA THR A 29 -17.37 -0.78 2.26
C THR A 29 -15.97 -0.15 2.35
N GLY A 30 -15.38 0.20 1.21
CA GLY A 30 -14.06 0.84 1.11
C GLY A 30 -12.96 0.00 0.47
N TYR A 31 -13.19 -1.30 0.21
CA TYR A 31 -12.20 -2.17 -0.44
C TYR A 31 -12.39 -2.24 -1.96
N MET A 32 -11.72 -1.35 -2.69
CA MET A 32 -11.80 -1.32 -4.17
C MET A 32 -11.41 -2.64 -4.84
N PHE A 33 -10.60 -3.46 -4.15
CA PHE A 33 -10.06 -4.72 -4.67
C PHE A 33 -10.35 -5.93 -3.77
N GLY A 34 -11.38 -5.85 -2.94
CA GLY A 34 -11.72 -6.92 -1.98
C GLY A 34 -10.80 -6.96 -0.75
N LYS A 35 -10.97 -7.97 0.11
CA LYS A 35 -10.30 -8.08 1.41
C LYS A 35 -8.87 -8.58 1.24
N GLY A 36 -7.90 -7.68 1.32
CA GLY A 36 -6.47 -7.98 1.26
C GLY A 36 -5.67 -6.91 1.98
N VAL A 37 -4.33 -7.05 1.95
CA VAL A 37 -3.44 -6.00 2.45
C VAL A 37 -3.05 -5.09 1.29
N TYR A 38 -3.28 -3.78 1.47
CA TYR A 38 -3.07 -2.76 0.45
C TYR A 38 -1.72 -2.07 0.64
N PHE A 39 -1.02 -1.89 -0.46
CA PHE A 39 0.26 -1.18 -0.54
C PHE A 39 0.19 -0.13 -1.65
N ALA A 40 0.80 1.02 -1.42
CA ALA A 40 1.09 1.99 -2.48
C ALA A 40 2.61 2.12 -2.72
N ASP A 41 2.97 2.47 -3.95
CA ASP A 41 4.32 2.87 -4.39
C ASP A 41 4.58 4.38 -4.21
N MET A 42 3.52 5.15 -3.96
CA MET A 42 3.58 6.57 -3.66
C MET A 42 3.43 6.82 -2.15
N VAL A 43 4.45 7.47 -1.56
CA VAL A 43 4.47 7.78 -0.12
C VAL A 43 3.30 8.69 0.30
N SER A 44 2.96 9.68 -0.53
CA SER A 44 1.86 10.62 -0.26
C SER A 44 0.50 9.92 -0.12
N LYS A 45 0.22 8.92 -0.98
CA LYS A 45 -1.00 8.12 -0.88
C LYS A 45 -1.07 7.39 0.46
N SER A 46 0.02 6.76 0.88
CA SER A 46 0.05 6.03 2.16
C SER A 46 -0.05 6.97 3.36
N ALA A 47 0.63 8.13 3.31
CA ALA A 47 0.61 9.13 4.37
C ALA A 47 -0.78 9.71 4.63
N ASN A 48 -1.63 9.82 3.59
CA ASN A 48 -3.01 10.26 3.76
C ASN A 48 -3.84 9.34 4.68
N TYR A 49 -3.46 8.05 4.79
CA TYR A 49 -4.11 7.11 5.72
C TYR A 49 -3.60 7.20 7.16
N CYS A 50 -2.60 8.05 7.44
CA CYS A 50 -2.13 8.34 8.79
C CYS A 50 -2.98 9.41 9.49
N PHE A 51 -3.90 10.08 8.77
CA PHE A 51 -4.81 11.11 9.31
C PHE A 51 -4.12 12.21 10.13
N THR A 52 -2.86 12.54 9.77
CA THR A 52 -2.13 13.64 10.41
C THR A 52 -2.83 14.98 10.21
N CYS A 53 -2.73 15.88 11.18
CA CYS A 53 -3.31 17.21 11.14
C CYS A 53 -2.40 18.21 11.86
N SER A 54 -2.71 19.51 11.79
CA SER A 54 -1.86 20.54 12.40
C SER A 54 -1.67 20.37 13.92
N SER A 55 -2.64 19.79 14.64
CA SER A 55 -2.53 19.47 16.06
C SER A 55 -1.83 18.14 16.35
N SER A 56 -1.78 17.22 15.38
CA SER A 56 -1.09 15.93 15.48
C SER A 56 -0.35 15.61 14.16
N PRO A 57 0.83 16.23 13.94
CA PRO A 57 1.51 16.16 12.65
C PRO A 57 2.38 14.92 12.46
N GLU A 58 2.62 14.14 13.51
CA GLU A 58 3.45 12.94 13.45
C GLU A 58 2.63 11.75 12.91
N GLY A 59 3.23 10.96 12.04
CA GLY A 59 2.65 9.74 11.51
C GLY A 59 3.68 8.64 11.34
N MET A 60 3.21 7.42 11.13
CA MET A 60 4.04 6.24 10.93
C MET A 60 3.65 5.52 9.65
N LEU A 61 4.67 5.07 8.92
CA LEU A 61 4.52 4.31 7.68
C LEU A 61 5.36 3.05 7.74
N LEU A 62 4.78 1.93 7.30
CA LEU A 62 5.48 0.67 7.24
C LEU A 62 5.91 0.36 5.80
N LEU A 63 7.22 0.25 5.59
CA LEU A 63 7.81 -0.20 4.33
C LEU A 63 8.01 -1.72 4.39
N CYS A 64 7.45 -2.41 3.38
CA CYS A 64 7.49 -3.86 3.27
C CYS A 64 8.03 -4.27 1.91
N GLU A 65 8.73 -5.40 1.88
CA GLU A 65 8.91 -6.21 0.67
C GLU A 65 7.66 -7.06 0.46
N VAL A 66 7.11 -7.02 -0.76
CA VAL A 66 5.85 -7.69 -1.09
C VAL A 66 6.06 -8.60 -2.30
N ALA A 67 5.84 -9.89 -2.11
CA ALA A 67 5.92 -10.89 -3.18
C ALA A 67 4.66 -10.82 -4.06
N LEU A 68 4.68 -9.94 -5.06
CA LEU A 68 3.52 -9.67 -5.92
C LEU A 68 3.22 -10.80 -6.92
N GLY A 69 4.23 -11.55 -7.36
CA GLY A 69 4.06 -12.61 -8.36
C GLY A 69 3.37 -12.11 -9.63
N ARG A 70 2.46 -12.92 -10.18
CA ARG A 70 1.63 -12.57 -11.34
C ARG A 70 0.50 -11.65 -10.89
N MET A 71 0.59 -10.38 -11.28
CA MET A 71 -0.41 -9.38 -10.95
C MET A 71 -1.59 -9.41 -11.94
N HIS A 72 -2.82 -9.44 -11.41
CA HIS A 72 -4.02 -9.08 -12.16
C HIS A 72 -4.15 -7.55 -12.21
N GLN A 73 -3.97 -6.94 -13.38
CA GLN A 73 -4.03 -5.49 -13.55
C GLN A 73 -5.48 -5.02 -13.71
N CYS A 74 -5.88 -3.99 -12.97
CA CYS A 74 -7.23 -3.43 -12.97
C CYS A 74 -7.16 -1.90 -13.10
N ASN A 75 -7.93 -1.34 -14.03
CA ASN A 75 -8.03 0.12 -14.24
C ASN A 75 -9.25 0.74 -13.53
N CYS A 76 -10.05 -0.07 -12.84
CA CYS A 76 -11.19 0.34 -12.04
C CYS A 76 -11.38 -0.64 -10.87
N ALA A 77 -12.23 -0.28 -9.92
CA ALA A 77 -12.54 -1.13 -8.77
C ALA A 77 -13.06 -2.50 -9.23
N ASN A 78 -12.57 -3.55 -8.59
CA ASN A 78 -12.99 -4.92 -8.84
C ASN A 78 -12.96 -5.68 -7.51
N GLY A 79 -14.11 -5.96 -6.92
CA GLY A 79 -14.22 -6.70 -5.66
C GLY A 79 -14.32 -8.22 -5.80
N GLN A 80 -14.30 -8.75 -7.04
CA GLN A 80 -14.47 -10.19 -7.27
C GLN A 80 -13.30 -10.99 -6.68
N PRO A 81 -13.47 -12.28 -6.35
CA PRO A 81 -12.36 -13.14 -5.96
C PRO A 81 -11.21 -13.12 -6.98
N LEU A 82 -9.97 -13.23 -6.52
CA LEU A 82 -8.82 -13.33 -7.42
C LEU A 82 -8.82 -14.70 -8.12
N SER A 83 -8.67 -14.70 -9.44
CA SER A 83 -8.48 -15.94 -10.20
C SER A 83 -7.17 -16.62 -9.77
N SER A 84 -7.15 -17.96 -9.70
CA SER A 84 -5.97 -18.77 -9.37
C SER A 84 -4.78 -18.60 -10.34
N LYS A 85 -4.97 -17.88 -11.46
CA LYS A 85 -3.91 -17.51 -12.40
C LYS A 85 -3.02 -16.37 -11.88
N PHE A 86 -3.42 -15.67 -10.82
CA PHE A 86 -2.74 -14.50 -10.30
C PHE A 86 -2.47 -14.64 -8.81
N ASP A 87 -1.40 -13.98 -8.37
CA ASP A 87 -0.91 -14.05 -6.99
C ASP A 87 -1.21 -12.73 -6.23
N SER A 88 -1.57 -11.66 -6.95
CA SER A 88 -1.94 -10.36 -6.41
C SER A 88 -2.78 -9.54 -7.40
N ARG A 89 -3.30 -8.37 -6.95
CA ARG A 89 -3.86 -7.34 -7.83
C ARG A 89 -2.98 -6.12 -7.89
N LYS A 90 -2.96 -5.49 -9.06
CA LYS A 90 -2.47 -4.13 -9.26
C LYS A 90 -3.62 -3.25 -9.73
N GLY A 91 -4.07 -2.33 -8.87
CA GLY A 91 -4.83 -1.17 -9.31
C GLY A 91 -3.88 -0.25 -10.05
N CYS A 92 -4.06 -0.06 -11.36
CA CYS A 92 -3.19 0.77 -12.18
C CYS A 92 -3.61 2.23 -12.04
N GLY A 93 -2.75 3.09 -11.51
CA GLY A 93 -3.03 4.52 -11.34
C GLY A 93 -2.59 5.36 -12.54
N THR A 94 -3.12 6.58 -12.63
CA THR A 94 -2.70 7.56 -13.64
C THR A 94 -1.41 8.30 -13.25
N ASN A 95 -1.12 8.46 -11.96
CA ASN A 95 0.10 9.08 -11.44
C ASN A 95 0.99 8.00 -10.82
N ILE A 96 2.13 7.71 -11.44
CA ILE A 96 2.99 6.55 -11.12
C ILE A 96 4.45 6.97 -10.99
N PRO A 97 5.28 6.25 -10.22
CA PRO A 97 6.73 6.45 -10.24
C PRO A 97 7.32 6.17 -11.63
N ASP A 98 8.27 6.99 -12.08
CA ASP A 98 8.99 6.75 -13.33
C ASP A 98 9.83 5.46 -13.24
N SER A 99 9.40 4.44 -14.00
CA SER A 99 10.06 3.14 -14.06
C SER A 99 11.50 3.19 -14.54
N ALA A 100 11.91 4.22 -15.29
CA ALA A 100 13.29 4.37 -15.78
C ALA A 100 14.28 4.60 -14.63
N THR A 101 13.79 5.00 -13.45
CA THR A 101 14.61 5.31 -12.28
C THR A 101 14.42 4.32 -11.13
N HIS A 102 13.74 3.19 -11.39
CA HIS A 102 13.64 2.13 -10.40
C HIS A 102 15.03 1.60 -10.03
N TYR A 103 15.22 1.38 -8.72
CA TYR A 103 16.39 0.70 -8.20
C TYR A 103 16.03 -0.75 -7.91
N THR A 104 16.83 -1.69 -8.41
CA THR A 104 16.70 -3.12 -8.08
C THR A 104 17.89 -3.53 -7.23
N SER A 105 17.61 -4.07 -6.05
CA SER A 105 18.65 -4.61 -5.15
C SER A 105 19.22 -5.94 -5.65
N GLY A 106 20.33 -6.39 -5.05
CA GLY A 106 20.91 -7.71 -5.35
C GLY A 106 20.01 -8.90 -5.01
N GLU A 107 18.98 -8.72 -4.17
CA GLU A 107 17.96 -9.72 -3.85
C GLU A 107 16.75 -9.66 -4.81
N ASN A 108 16.87 -8.96 -5.95
CA ASN A 108 15.80 -8.75 -6.94
C ASN A 108 14.56 -8.01 -6.42
N VAL A 109 14.68 -7.28 -5.30
CA VAL A 109 13.62 -6.38 -4.82
C VAL A 109 13.67 -5.08 -5.61
N VAL A 110 12.52 -4.67 -6.16
CA VAL A 110 12.34 -3.43 -6.91
C VAL A 110 11.87 -2.31 -5.98
N TYR A 111 12.58 -1.19 -5.98
CA TYR A 111 12.29 0.02 -5.24
C TYR A 111 11.82 1.12 -6.20
N PRO A 112 10.54 1.51 -6.17
CA PRO A 112 9.98 2.49 -7.10
C PRO A 112 10.28 3.93 -6.64
N ILE A 113 11.56 4.32 -6.67
CA ILE A 113 12.08 5.60 -6.15
C ILE A 113 11.91 6.79 -7.12
N GLY A 114 11.25 6.56 -8.26
CA GLY A 114 11.14 7.53 -9.33
C GLY A 114 10.26 8.72 -9.00
N LYS A 115 10.49 9.84 -9.71
CA LYS A 115 9.59 10.99 -9.63
C LYS A 115 8.22 10.61 -10.21
N PRO A 116 7.13 11.22 -9.72
CA PRO A 116 5.80 10.94 -10.23
C PRO A 116 5.66 11.43 -11.68
N ILE A 117 5.14 10.57 -12.55
CA ILE A 117 4.82 10.83 -13.95
C ILE A 117 3.37 10.45 -14.25
N VAL A 118 2.79 11.06 -15.28
CA VAL A 118 1.46 10.71 -15.76
C VAL A 118 1.57 9.53 -16.72
N SER A 119 0.93 8.42 -16.36
CA SER A 119 0.80 7.25 -17.23
C SER A 119 -0.20 7.51 -18.36
N SER A 120 -0.06 6.79 -19.47
CA SER A 120 -1.03 6.77 -20.56
C SER A 120 -2.27 5.89 -20.27
N SER A 121 -2.40 5.34 -19.05
CA SER A 121 -3.50 4.44 -18.71
C SER A 121 -4.82 5.20 -18.59
N ASN A 122 -5.89 4.66 -19.17
CA ASN A 122 -7.25 5.12 -18.91
C ASN A 122 -7.77 4.40 -17.66
N SER A 123 -7.57 5.03 -16.50
CA SER A 123 -7.88 4.46 -15.20
C SER A 123 -8.64 5.44 -14.31
N ASN A 124 -9.53 4.89 -13.48
CA ASN A 124 -10.26 5.65 -12.45
C ASN A 124 -9.43 5.86 -11.18
N LEU A 125 -8.22 5.29 -11.10
CA LEU A 125 -7.35 5.40 -9.95
C LEU A 125 -6.29 6.47 -10.17
N PHE A 126 -6.07 7.32 -9.17
CA PHE A 126 -5.04 8.35 -9.28
C PHE A 126 -3.62 7.81 -9.04
N TYR A 127 -3.45 6.80 -8.19
CA TYR A 127 -2.15 6.19 -7.87
C TYR A 127 -2.26 4.67 -7.91
N ASN A 128 -1.13 3.98 -8.18
CA ASN A 128 -1.10 2.53 -8.12
C ASN A 128 -1.48 2.02 -6.72
N GLU A 129 -2.11 0.85 -6.70
CA GLU A 129 -2.30 0.02 -5.51
C GLU A 129 -1.90 -1.41 -5.79
N TYR A 130 -1.28 -2.03 -4.81
CA TYR A 130 -0.86 -3.43 -4.85
C TYR A 130 -1.54 -4.15 -3.71
N ILE A 131 -2.23 -5.23 -4.03
CA ILE A 131 -3.08 -5.95 -3.08
C ILE A 131 -2.68 -7.41 -3.07
N VAL A 132 -2.29 -7.90 -1.90
CA VAL A 132 -2.03 -9.32 -1.64
C VAL A 132 -3.10 -9.87 -0.72
N TYR A 133 -3.45 -11.14 -0.95
CA TYR A 133 -4.52 -11.84 -0.22
C TYR A 133 -3.97 -12.91 0.73
N ASN A 134 -2.65 -13.01 0.83
CA ASN A 134 -1.96 -13.87 1.77
C ASN A 134 -0.84 -13.08 2.47
N THR A 135 -0.85 -13.06 3.80
CA THR A 135 0.12 -12.33 4.61
C THR A 135 1.53 -12.91 4.51
N SER A 136 1.69 -14.17 4.11
CA SER A 136 3.00 -14.78 3.83
C SER A 136 3.73 -14.13 2.66
N GLN A 137 3.04 -13.33 1.83
CA GLN A 137 3.63 -12.54 0.75
C GLN A 137 4.30 -11.26 1.26
N ILE A 138 4.23 -10.96 2.56
CA ILE A 138 4.64 -9.68 3.12
C ILE A 138 5.80 -9.87 4.09
N LYS A 139 6.88 -9.13 3.85
CA LYS A 139 8.02 -9.02 4.77
C LYS A 139 8.18 -7.57 5.19
N GLN A 140 7.89 -7.29 6.46
CA GLN A 140 8.09 -5.97 7.05
C GLN A 140 9.59 -5.66 7.12
N LYS A 141 10.00 -4.46 6.68
CA LYS A 141 11.43 -4.08 6.59
C LYS A 141 11.76 -2.86 7.45
N TYR A 142 11.00 -1.78 7.30
CA TYR A 142 11.28 -0.54 8.01
C TYR A 142 10.01 0.11 8.50
N LEU A 143 10.08 0.67 9.71
CA LEU A 143 9.06 1.55 10.27
C LEU A 143 9.58 2.98 10.21
N ILE A 144 8.86 3.84 9.50
CA ILE A 144 9.28 5.21 9.21
C ILE A 144 8.34 6.15 9.97
N ARG A 145 8.90 6.89 10.93
CA ARG A 145 8.22 8.03 11.54
C ARG A 145 8.45 9.27 10.68
N PHE A 146 7.38 10.01 10.39
CA PHE A 146 7.43 11.25 9.62
C PHE A 146 6.59 12.33 10.29
N ARG A 147 6.90 13.59 9.96
CA ARG A 147 6.17 14.77 10.43
C ARG A 147 5.61 15.54 9.24
N SER A 148 4.29 15.64 9.14
CA SER A 148 3.59 16.45 8.15
C SER A 148 3.79 17.95 8.41
N LYS A 149 4.07 18.70 7.33
CA LYS A 149 4.10 20.17 7.37
C LYS A 149 2.83 20.70 6.72
N PHE A 150 2.01 21.40 7.51
CA PHE A 150 0.81 22.07 7.03
C PHE A 150 1.13 23.55 6.84
N ASN A 151 0.82 24.10 5.66
CA ASN A 151 0.92 25.54 5.42
C ASN A 151 -0.42 26.17 5.82
N HIS A 152 -0.36 27.24 6.61
CA HIS A 152 -1.50 28.08 6.97
C HIS A 152 -1.76 29.13 5.88
#